data_AF-A0A7Z8PAS3-F1
#
_entry.id   AF-A0A7Z8PAS3-F1
#
_cell.length_a   1.000
_cell.length_b   1.000
_cell.length_c   1.000
_cell.angle_alpha   90.00
_cell.angle_beta   90.00
_cell.angle_gamma   90.00
#
_symmetry.space_group_name_H-M   'P 1'
#
loop_
_entity.id
_entity.type
_entity.pdbx_description
1 polymer ?
#
loop_
_entity_poly.entity_id
_entity_poly.type
_entity_poly.pdbx_seq_one_letter_code
_entity_poly.pdbx_strand_id
1 'polypeptide(L)'
;MFLAAGLAIPGSLLLLSGEAGEVATSRYVGTGVDAAGAAFRVGFLAVSALYFFWYLRRNWREEFPQDFKLAMIGALLMLLMMGLLPLSSVIADRLAYYLIPIQAMIFARIPFLSLRKDRSLHVALPYILTLAVFAVWASLSWHFERCYIPYQTWLFGYPEQIRFPF
;
A
#
# COMPACT_ATOMS: atom_id res chain seq x y z
N MET A 1 21.43 9.42 -7.83
CA MET A 1 21.12 8.48 -6.73
C MET A 1 21.94 8.79 -5.48
N PHE A 2 23.27 8.91 -5.55
CA PHE A 2 24.11 9.24 -4.38
C PHE A 2 23.75 10.57 -3.69
N LEU A 3 23.46 11.63 -4.44
CA LEU A 3 23.00 12.92 -3.88
C LEU A 3 21.64 12.82 -3.16
N ALA A 4 20.71 12.04 -3.73
CA ALA A 4 19.39 11.83 -3.13
C ALA A 4 19.49 10.99 -1.85
N ALA A 5 20.33 9.94 -1.85
CA ALA A 5 20.63 9.17 -0.65
C ALA A 5 21.32 10.04 0.42
N GLY A 6 22.27 10.88 0.00
CA GLY A 6 22.98 11.81 0.88
C GLY A 6 22.08 12.87 1.53
N LEU A 7 20.97 13.26 0.89
CA LEU A 7 19.98 14.19 1.47
C LEU A 7 18.87 13.46 2.25
N ALA A 8 18.50 12.24 1.84
CA ALA A 8 17.48 11.45 2.51
C ALA A 8 17.91 11.03 3.93
N ILE A 9 19.19 10.74 4.13
CA ILE A 9 19.73 10.34 5.44
C ILE A 9 19.57 11.47 6.48
N PRO A 10 20.11 12.68 6.31
CA PRO A 10 19.94 13.76 7.28
C PRO A 10 18.47 14.19 7.42
N GLY A 11 17.68 14.18 6.34
CA GLY A 11 16.24 14.44 6.41
C GLY A 11 15.49 13.43 7.28
N SER A 12 15.78 12.14 7.11
CA SER A 12 15.19 11.08 7.94
C SER A 12 15.63 11.16 9.40
N LEU A 13 16.89 11.47 9.67
CA LEU A 13 17.41 11.67 11.02
C LEU A 13 16.76 12.88 11.71
N LEU A 14 16.63 14.01 11.01
CA LEU A 14 15.94 15.20 11.55
C LEU A 14 14.48 14.92 11.89
N LEU A 15 13.78 14.16 11.03
CA LEU A 15 12.39 13.77 11.25
C LEU A 15 12.24 12.81 12.45
N LEU A 16 13.18 11.86 12.60
CA LEU A 16 13.20 10.93 13.73
C LEU A 16 13.56 11.61 15.05
N SER A 17 14.43 12.62 15.02
CA SER A 17 14.81 13.41 16.20
C SER A 17 13.79 14.48 16.61
N GLY A 18 12.78 14.74 15.76
CA GLY A 18 11.72 15.69 16.05
C GLY A 18 10.63 15.08 16.95
N GLU A 19 9.79 15.95 17.53
CA GLU A 19 8.67 15.57 18.39
C GLU A 19 7.73 14.55 17.72
N ALA A 20 7.50 14.69 16.42
CA ALA A 20 6.69 13.76 15.64
C ALA A 20 7.30 12.34 15.58
N GLY A 21 8.63 12.22 15.51
CA GLY A 21 9.35 10.96 15.52
C GLY A 21 9.30 10.28 16.89
N GLU A 22 9.43 11.06 17.96
CA GLU A 22 9.35 10.58 19.34
C GLU A 22 7.93 10.09 19.69
N VAL A 23 6.90 10.81 19.25
CA VAL A 23 5.50 10.38 19.40
C VAL A 23 5.21 9.11 18.59
N ALA A 24 5.72 9.00 17.36
CA ALA A 24 5.52 7.79 16.55
C ALA A 24 6.22 6.57 17.17
N THR A 25 7.44 6.76 17.67
CA THR A 25 8.25 5.70 18.29
C THR A 25 7.61 5.23 19.60
N SER A 26 7.27 6.16 20.49
CA SER A 26 6.65 5.85 21.79
C SER A 26 5.29 5.16 21.68
N ARG A 27 4.55 5.35 20.59
CA ARG A 27 3.24 4.74 20.38
C ARG A 27 3.28 3.39 19.67
N TYR A 28 4.21 3.20 18.75
CA TYR A 28 4.11 2.12 17.75
C TYR A 28 5.35 1.23 17.64
N VAL A 29 6.44 1.53 18.35
CA VAL A 29 7.66 0.70 18.35
C VAL A 29 7.78 0.03 19.71
N GLY A 30 7.74 -1.30 19.75
CA GLY A 30 7.88 -2.07 20.99
C GLY A 30 6.69 -2.00 21.96
N THR A 31 5.56 -1.41 21.55
CA THR A 31 4.35 -1.25 22.38
C THR A 31 3.37 -2.43 22.30
N GLY A 32 3.64 -3.41 21.42
CA GLY A 32 2.74 -4.56 21.19
C GLY A 32 1.44 -4.20 20.46
N VAL A 33 1.30 -2.97 19.96
CA VAL A 33 0.15 -2.54 19.16
C VAL A 33 0.40 -2.88 17.70
N ASP A 34 -0.42 -3.77 17.14
CA ASP A 34 -0.28 -4.23 15.77
C ASP A 34 -1.42 -3.79 14.85
N ALA A 35 -1.06 -3.44 13.61
CA ALA A 35 -2.01 -3.24 12.53
C ALA A 35 -2.29 -4.58 11.82
N ALA A 36 -3.43 -5.21 12.13
CA ALA A 36 -3.81 -6.52 11.59
C ALA A 36 -3.81 -6.59 10.05
N GLY A 37 -4.08 -5.47 9.36
CA GLY A 37 -4.08 -5.39 7.90
C GLY A 37 -2.72 -5.09 7.25
N ALA A 38 -1.69 -4.79 8.05
CA ALA A 38 -0.40 -4.29 7.56
C ALA A 38 0.30 -5.30 6.65
N ALA A 39 0.35 -6.55 7.09
CA ALA A 39 1.02 -7.62 6.36
C ALA A 39 0.41 -7.82 4.97
N PHE A 40 -0.92 -7.77 4.85
CA PHE A 40 -1.62 -7.91 3.58
C PHE A 40 -1.35 -6.73 2.65
N ARG A 41 -1.46 -5.50 3.13
CA ARG A 41 -1.24 -4.31 2.27
C ARG A 41 0.20 -4.19 1.82
N VAL A 42 1.13 -4.25 2.77
CA VAL A 42 2.56 -4.14 2.48
C VAL A 42 3.02 -5.32 1.63
N GLY A 43 2.52 -6.53 1.89
CA GLY A 43 2.76 -7.71 1.06
C GLY A 43 2.26 -7.51 -0.37
N PHE A 44 1.06 -6.96 -0.56
CA PHE A 44 0.51 -6.71 -1.89
C PHE A 44 1.31 -5.63 -2.66
N LEU A 45 1.76 -4.58 -1.98
CA LEU A 45 2.67 -3.59 -2.56
C LEU A 45 4.01 -4.22 -2.96
N ALA A 46 4.58 -5.07 -2.11
CA ALA A 46 5.83 -5.76 -2.37
C ALA A 46 5.72 -6.69 -3.60
N VAL A 47 4.64 -7.49 -3.68
CA VAL A 47 4.36 -8.33 -4.85
C VAL A 47 4.21 -7.49 -6.12
N SER A 48 3.51 -6.36 -6.04
CA SER A 48 3.34 -5.44 -7.18
C SER A 48 4.67 -4.84 -7.64
N ALA A 49 5.55 -4.48 -6.70
CA ALA A 49 6.88 -3.98 -7.00
C ALA A 49 7.78 -5.06 -7.63
N LEU A 50 7.76 -6.29 -7.10
CA LEU A 50 8.48 -7.43 -7.68
C LEU A 50 8.02 -7.68 -9.11
N TYR A 51 6.70 -7.67 -9.34
CA TYR A 51 6.13 -7.82 -10.68
C TYR A 51 6.59 -6.70 -11.63
N PHE A 52 6.63 -5.44 -11.16
CA PHE A 52 7.18 -4.33 -11.94
C PHE A 52 8.65 -4.57 -12.31
N PHE A 53 9.50 -4.94 -11.35
CA PHE A 53 10.93 -5.12 -11.59
C PHE A 53 11.25 -6.30 -12.51
N TRP A 54 10.54 -7.42 -12.37
CA TRP A 54 10.79 -8.63 -13.16
C TRP A 54 10.19 -8.58 -14.56
N TYR A 55 8.99 -8.04 -14.74
CA TYR A 55 8.26 -8.13 -16.01
C TYR A 55 8.06 -6.79 -16.71
N LEU A 56 7.72 -5.71 -15.99
CA LEU A 56 7.29 -4.46 -16.62
C LEU A 56 8.44 -3.49 -16.91
N ARG A 57 9.52 -3.53 -16.13
CA ARG A 57 10.61 -2.54 -16.12
C ARG A 57 11.18 -2.23 -17.50
N ARG A 58 11.42 -3.27 -18.32
CA ARG A 58 12.05 -3.10 -19.64
C ARG A 58 11.13 -2.34 -20.60
N ASN A 59 9.92 -2.87 -20.80
CA ASN A 59 8.92 -2.26 -21.68
C ASN A 59 8.53 -0.86 -21.21
N TRP A 60 8.40 -0.67 -19.89
CA TRP A 60 8.09 0.63 -19.32
C TRP A 60 9.13 1.69 -19.64
N ARG A 61 10.42 1.34 -19.59
CA ARG A 61 11.51 2.27 -19.89
C ARG A 61 11.47 2.75 -21.35
N GLU A 62 11.06 1.89 -22.25
CA GLU A 62 10.98 2.18 -23.69
C GLU A 62 9.73 3.02 -24.02
N GLU A 63 8.58 2.68 -23.44
CA GLU A 63 7.28 3.28 -23.79
C GLU A 63 6.91 4.51 -22.93
N PHE A 64 7.35 4.55 -21.67
CA PHE A 64 7.04 5.62 -20.72
C PHE A 64 8.32 6.15 -20.02
N PRO A 65 9.28 6.71 -20.77
CA PRO A 65 10.56 7.16 -20.21
C PRO A 65 10.41 8.31 -19.19
N GLN A 66 9.35 9.10 -19.31
CA GLN A 66 9.05 10.25 -18.42
C GLN A 66 8.64 9.77 -17.02
N ASP A 67 7.74 8.78 -16.97
CA ASP A 67 7.19 8.24 -15.73
C ASP A 67 8.10 7.16 -15.11
N PHE A 68 9.02 6.59 -15.89
CA PHE A 68 9.89 5.48 -15.48
C PHE A 68 10.62 5.73 -14.16
N LYS A 69 11.17 6.93 -13.95
CA LYS A 69 11.89 7.26 -12.71
C LYS A 69 10.97 7.23 -11.50
N LEU A 70 9.76 7.77 -11.64
CA LEU A 70 8.77 7.80 -10.56
C LEU A 70 8.28 6.38 -10.22
N ALA A 71 7.92 5.59 -11.23
CA ALA A 71 7.51 4.20 -11.05
C ALA A 71 8.62 3.35 -10.42
N MET A 72 9.87 3.56 -10.83
CA MET A 72 11.03 2.83 -10.28
C MET A 72 11.30 3.19 -8.83
N ILE A 73 11.29 4.48 -8.46
CA ILE A 73 11.48 4.92 -7.07
C ILE A 73 10.32 4.43 -6.21
N GLY A 74 9.09 4.56 -6.68
CA GLY A 74 7.92 4.10 -5.96
C GLY A 74 7.89 2.59 -5.78
N ALA A 75 8.27 1.80 -6.79
CA ALA A 75 8.44 0.36 -6.65
C ALA A 75 9.54 -0.03 -5.65
N LEU A 76 10.64 0.72 -5.62
CA LEU A 76 11.69 0.52 -4.61
C LEU A 76 11.16 0.81 -3.19
N LEU A 77 10.43 1.91 -3.01
CA LEU A 77 9.81 2.26 -1.72
C LEU A 77 8.79 1.20 -1.28
N MET A 78 8.01 0.65 -2.21
CA MET A 78 7.08 -0.46 -1.94
C MET A 78 7.80 -1.70 -1.38
N LEU A 79 8.97 -2.06 -1.93
CA LEU A 79 9.80 -3.14 -1.38
C LEU A 79 10.38 -2.77 0.00
N LEU A 80 10.81 -1.52 0.18
CA LEU A 80 11.37 -1.05 1.44
C LEU A 80 10.35 -1.17 2.59
N MET A 81 9.06 -0.92 2.33
CA MET A 81 8.01 -1.07 3.34
C MET A 81 7.93 -2.50 3.91
N MET A 82 8.30 -3.52 3.14
CA MET A 82 8.35 -4.90 3.61
C MET A 82 9.40 -5.09 4.71
N GLY A 83 10.53 -4.38 4.63
CA GLY A 83 11.56 -4.38 5.68
C GLY A 83 11.14 -3.63 6.95
N LEU A 84 10.11 -2.77 6.87
CA LEU A 84 9.60 -2.00 8.00
C LEU A 84 8.56 -2.77 8.83
N LEU A 85 7.92 -3.79 8.25
CA LEU A 85 6.95 -4.65 8.94
C LEU A 85 7.44 -5.21 10.28
N PRO A 86 8.63 -5.83 10.40
CA PRO A 86 9.09 -6.38 11.68
C PRO A 86 9.46 -5.29 12.71
N LEU A 87 9.65 -4.04 12.29
CA LEU A 87 9.97 -2.93 13.18
C LEU A 87 8.69 -2.30 13.76
N SER A 88 7.70 -2.05 12.90
CA SER A 88 6.38 -1.57 13.32
C SER A 88 5.36 -1.81 12.21
N SER A 89 4.42 -2.72 12.49
CA SER A 89 3.32 -3.01 11.57
C SER A 89 2.45 -1.77 11.32
N VAL A 90 2.22 -0.93 12.33
CA VAL A 90 1.43 0.31 12.21
C VAL A 90 2.12 1.36 11.34
N ILE A 91 3.42 1.61 11.53
CA ILE A 91 4.13 2.60 10.73
C ILE A 91 4.20 2.13 9.27
N ALA A 92 4.51 0.85 9.05
CA ALA A 92 4.52 0.25 7.71
C ALA A 92 3.15 0.36 7.03
N ASP A 93 2.06 0.08 7.75
CA ASP A 93 0.69 0.19 7.29
C ASP A 93 0.33 1.62 6.84
N ARG A 94 0.72 2.63 7.63
CA ARG A 94 0.47 4.05 7.37
C ARG A 94 1.25 4.56 6.17
N LEU A 95 2.55 4.25 6.11
CA LEU A 95 3.39 4.68 5.00
C LEU A 95 3.00 4.00 3.68
N ALA A 96 2.58 2.74 3.74
CA ALA A 96 2.09 1.99 2.59
C ALA A 96 0.91 2.67 1.87
N TYR A 97 0.01 3.36 2.58
CA TYR A 97 -1.12 4.06 1.94
C TYR A 97 -0.65 5.13 0.94
N TYR A 98 0.45 5.83 1.22
CA TYR A 98 0.98 6.84 0.32
C TYR A 98 1.57 6.25 -0.98
N LEU A 99 1.79 4.93 -1.02
CA LEU A 99 2.31 4.23 -2.20
C LEU A 99 1.21 3.60 -3.06
N ILE A 100 -0.04 3.53 -2.58
CA ILE A 100 -1.18 3.01 -3.36
C ILE A 100 -1.38 3.79 -4.68
N PRO A 101 -1.29 5.14 -4.73
CA PRO A 101 -1.42 5.86 -6.00
C PRO A 101 -0.36 5.46 -7.03
N ILE A 102 0.87 5.17 -6.60
CA ILE A 102 1.94 4.66 -7.47
C ILE A 102 1.60 3.25 -7.95
N GLN A 103 1.13 2.37 -7.06
CA GLN A 103 0.70 1.03 -7.44
C GLN A 103 -0.42 1.09 -8.48
N ALA A 104 -1.42 1.96 -8.28
CA ALA A 104 -2.51 2.17 -9.22
C ALA A 104 -2.01 2.71 -10.56
N MET A 105 -1.06 3.66 -10.56
CA MET A 105 -0.40 4.14 -11.78
C MET A 105 0.27 2.98 -12.54
N ILE A 106 1.01 2.12 -11.83
CA ILE A 106 1.66 0.95 -12.41
C ILE A 106 0.63 0.05 -13.08
N PHE A 107 -0.46 -0.28 -12.38
CA PHE A 107 -1.51 -1.16 -12.91
C PHE A 107 -2.23 -0.55 -14.11
N ALA A 108 -2.56 0.74 -14.07
CA ALA A 108 -3.28 1.43 -15.14
C ALA A 108 -2.48 1.51 -16.46
N ARG A 109 -1.15 1.42 -16.40
CA ARG A 109 -0.27 1.48 -17.57
C ARG A 109 -0.03 0.12 -18.23
N ILE A 110 -0.26 -0.99 -17.53
CA ILE A 110 -0.06 -2.36 -18.06
C ILE A 110 -0.74 -2.59 -19.42
N PRO A 111 -2.01 -2.17 -19.64
CA PRO A 111 -2.68 -2.39 -20.92
C PRO A 111 -1.99 -1.73 -22.10
N PHE A 112 -1.26 -0.64 -21.85
CA PHE A 112 -0.61 0.14 -22.90
C PHE A 112 0.80 -0.35 -23.21
N LEU A 113 1.37 -1.25 -22.40
CA LEU A 113 2.68 -1.84 -22.63
C LEU A 113 2.65 -2.91 -23.74
N SER A 114 3.73 -2.95 -24.51
CA SER A 114 4.02 -3.95 -25.56
C SER A 114 4.38 -5.33 -24.98
N LEU A 115 3.44 -5.92 -24.26
CA LEU A 115 3.56 -7.27 -23.70
C LEU A 115 3.39 -8.32 -24.81
N ARG A 116 4.44 -9.10 -25.08
CA ARG A 116 4.46 -10.05 -26.22
C ARG A 116 3.51 -11.22 -26.05
N LYS A 117 3.55 -11.87 -24.88
CA LYS A 117 2.80 -13.09 -24.57
C LYS A 117 1.84 -12.82 -23.41
N ASP A 118 0.66 -13.44 -23.45
CA ASP A 118 -0.32 -13.43 -22.35
C ASP A 118 -0.72 -12.02 -21.87
N ARG A 119 -0.82 -11.05 -22.79
CA ARG A 119 -1.20 -9.66 -22.49
C ARG A 119 -2.52 -9.57 -21.72
N SER A 120 -3.53 -10.34 -22.11
CA SER A 120 -4.82 -10.36 -21.41
C SER A 120 -4.68 -10.79 -19.95
N LEU A 121 -3.83 -11.78 -19.67
CA LEU A 121 -3.54 -12.23 -18.31
C LEU A 121 -2.83 -11.12 -17.52
N HIS A 122 -1.79 -10.50 -18.08
CA HIS A 122 -1.08 -9.42 -17.39
C HIS A 122 -1.98 -8.22 -17.07
N VAL A 123 -2.92 -7.90 -17.97
CA VAL A 123 -3.88 -6.81 -17.76
C VAL A 123 -4.92 -7.18 -16.70
N ALA A 124 -5.49 -8.38 -16.74
CA ALA A 124 -6.57 -8.78 -15.84
C ALA A 124 -6.07 -9.12 -14.43
N LEU A 125 -4.87 -9.70 -14.31
CA LEU A 125 -4.33 -10.25 -13.07
C LEU A 125 -4.32 -9.25 -11.90
N PRO A 126 -3.82 -8.00 -12.03
CA PRO A 126 -3.82 -7.04 -10.92
C PRO A 126 -5.22 -6.72 -10.39
N TYR A 127 -6.21 -6.62 -11.27
CA TYR A 127 -7.59 -6.32 -10.88
C TYR A 127 -8.25 -7.53 -10.21
N ILE A 128 -8.04 -8.73 -10.75
CA ILE A 128 -8.54 -9.98 -10.16
C ILE A 128 -7.93 -10.18 -8.76
N LEU A 129 -6.61 -9.99 -8.61
CA LEU A 129 -5.94 -10.10 -7.32
C LEU A 129 -6.45 -9.07 -6.31
N THR A 130 -6.61 -7.82 -6.72
CA THR A 130 -7.14 -6.76 -5.83
C THR A 130 -8.56 -7.08 -5.39
N LEU A 131 -9.42 -7.52 -6.32
CA LEU A 131 -10.79 -7.92 -6.02
C LEU A 131 -10.83 -9.13 -5.07
N ALA A 132 -9.97 -10.12 -5.31
CA ALA A 132 -9.88 -11.31 -4.46
C ALA A 132 -9.44 -10.95 -3.03
N VAL A 133 -8.42 -10.12 -2.87
CA VAL A 133 -7.97 -9.64 -1.56
C VAL A 133 -9.11 -8.90 -0.85
N PHE A 134 -9.81 -8.01 -1.56
CA PHE A 134 -10.96 -7.29 -0.99
C PHE A 134 -12.08 -8.25 -0.57
N ALA A 135 -12.45 -9.21 -1.42
CA ALA A 135 -13.51 -10.17 -1.13
C ALA A 135 -13.17 -11.04 0.09
N VAL A 136 -11.95 -11.58 0.14
CA VAL A 136 -11.47 -12.37 1.29
C VAL A 136 -11.50 -11.52 2.56
N TRP A 137 -10.95 -10.30 2.52
CA TRP A 137 -10.97 -9.41 3.67
C TRP A 137 -12.39 -9.08 4.11
N ALA A 138 -13.28 -8.69 3.20
CA ALA A 138 -14.67 -8.35 3.53
C ALA A 138 -15.43 -9.55 4.14
N SER A 139 -15.19 -10.77 3.64
CA SER A 139 -15.86 -11.96 4.13
C SER A 139 -15.40 -12.45 5.50
N LEU A 140 -14.12 -12.21 5.86
CA LEU A 140 -13.50 -12.76 7.08
C LEU A 140 -13.20 -11.71 8.14
N SER A 141 -13.28 -10.42 7.80
CA SER A 141 -12.86 -9.35 8.70
C SER A 141 -13.92 -9.08 9.75
N TRP A 142 -13.53 -9.27 11.01
CA TRP A 142 -14.27 -8.81 12.17
C TRP A 142 -14.61 -7.30 12.11
N HIS A 143 -13.69 -6.49 11.57
CA HIS A 143 -13.94 -5.07 11.36
C HIS A 143 -15.00 -4.84 10.29
N PHE A 144 -15.02 -5.65 9.24
CA PHE A 144 -16.06 -5.56 8.22
C PHE A 144 -17.43 -5.88 8.83
N GLU A 145 -17.52 -6.94 9.62
CA GLU A 145 -18.75 -7.30 10.33
C GLU A 145 -19.21 -6.18 11.27
N ARG A 146 -18.40 -5.73 12.24
CA ARG A 146 -18.83 -4.72 13.23
C ARG A 146 -19.05 -3.32 12.67
N CYS A 147 -18.22 -2.88 11.71
CA CYS A 147 -18.18 -1.47 11.29
C CYS A 147 -18.90 -1.23 9.97
N TYR A 148 -19.14 -2.28 9.19
CA TYR A 148 -19.79 -2.18 7.89
C TYR A 148 -21.10 -2.97 7.82
N ILE A 149 -21.43 -3.87 8.77
CA ILE A 149 -22.72 -4.59 8.82
C ILE A 149 -23.42 -4.42 10.19
N PRO A 150 -24.70 -4.04 10.28
CA PRO A 150 -25.52 -3.49 9.20
C PRO A 150 -24.97 -2.12 8.79
N TYR A 151 -24.85 -1.87 7.49
CA TYR A 151 -24.60 -0.53 6.97
C TYR A 151 -25.78 0.33 7.42
N GLN A 152 -25.59 1.05 8.51
CA GLN A 152 -26.51 2.03 9.02
C GLN A 152 -26.42 3.30 8.18
N THR A 153 -26.69 3.13 6.89
CA THR A 153 -26.74 4.22 5.94
C THR A 153 -28.16 4.73 5.90
N TRP A 154 -28.28 6.04 5.80
CA TRP A 154 -29.57 6.73 5.67
C TRP A 154 -30.39 6.24 4.47
N LEU A 155 -29.73 5.60 3.50
CA LEU A 155 -30.34 5.01 2.32
C LEU A 155 -31.26 3.82 2.65
N PHE A 156 -31.01 3.09 3.75
CA PHE A 156 -31.76 1.89 4.12
C PHE A 156 -32.52 2.01 5.46
N GLY A 157 -32.68 3.24 5.97
CA GLY A 157 -33.43 3.55 7.17
C GLY A 157 -32.57 4.18 8.27
N TYR A 158 -33.17 5.11 9.03
CA TYR A 158 -32.52 5.71 10.19
C TYR A 158 -32.38 4.64 11.28
N PRO A 159 -31.18 4.41 11.83
CA PRO A 159 -31.02 3.45 12.92
C PRO A 159 -31.43 4.12 14.22
N GLU A 160 -32.70 4.03 14.57
CA GLU A 160 -33.22 4.49 15.87
C GLU A 160 -32.55 3.79 17.06
N GLN A 161 -31.84 2.68 16.81
CA GLN A 161 -31.20 1.83 17.80
C GLN A 161 -29.77 2.28 18.20
N ILE A 162 -29.17 3.29 17.55
CA ILE A 162 -27.96 3.94 18.09
C ILE A 162 -28.33 5.12 19.00
N ARG A 163 -29.09 4.87 20.07
CA ARG A 163 -28.85 5.63 21.30
C ARG A 163 -27.70 4.92 22.00
N PHE A 164 -26.48 5.41 21.80
CA PHE A 164 -25.39 5.03 22.69
C PHE A 164 -25.78 5.44 24.12
N PRO A 165 -25.86 4.51 25.10
CA PRO A 165 -25.74 4.93 26.48
C PRO A 165 -24.27 5.33 26.65
N PHE A 166 -24.02 6.62 26.89
CA PHE A 166 -22.75 7.05 27.47
C PHE A 166 -22.66 6.49 28.90
#